data_AF-A0A1I4S5N8-F1
#
_entry.id   AF-A0A1I4S5N8-F1
#
_cell.length_a   1.000
_cell.length_b   1.000
_cell.length_c   1.000
_cell.angle_alpha   90.00
_cell.angle_beta   90.00
_cell.angle_gamma   90.00
#
_symmetry.space_group_name_H-M   'P 1'
#
loop_
_entity.id
_entity.type
_entity.pdbx_description
1 polymer ?
#
loop_
_entity_poly.entity_id
_entity_poly.type
_entity_poly.pdbx_seq_one_letter_code
_entity_poly.pdbx_strand_id
1 'polypeptide(L)'
;MVDTDALKIPKRRKPVKVWVHPDGLVLGSLFVHLQSAHRPGEEEPAEVLNGPEPFFVMECGSARELRFYNKHSVVRMEYTLDEGPPGDYAVYLPARLHLMDGSNLEGVIREMLDPQKARLFDYINIHEHRFVRLFLSETEAALVNKAYIVRVTPDEPAPRD
;
A
#
# COMPACT_ATOMS: atom_id res chain seq x y z
N MET A 1 -0.05 -16.78 39.03
CA MET A 1 -0.95 -16.95 37.87
C MET A 1 -0.66 -15.77 36.97
N VAL A 2 0.00 -16.00 35.83
CA VAL A 2 0.36 -14.90 34.91
C VAL A 2 -0.82 -14.71 33.98
N ASP A 3 -1.55 -13.60 34.16
CA ASP A 3 -2.66 -13.18 33.30
C ASP A 3 -2.25 -13.21 31.82
N THR A 4 -2.71 -14.23 31.10
CA THR A 4 -2.41 -14.44 29.68
C THR A 4 -3.20 -13.48 28.78
N ASP A 5 -4.04 -12.60 29.35
CA ASP A 5 -4.82 -11.60 28.60
C ASP A 5 -4.06 -10.30 28.34
N ALA A 6 -2.89 -10.08 28.95
CA ALA A 6 -2.08 -8.86 28.82
C ALA A 6 -1.32 -8.71 27.49
N LEU A 7 -1.48 -9.65 26.55
CA LEU A 7 -0.80 -9.69 25.25
C LEU A 7 -1.73 -9.51 24.05
N LYS A 8 -2.99 -9.09 24.25
CA LYS A 8 -3.87 -8.73 23.14
C LYS A 8 -3.41 -7.41 22.54
N ILE A 9 -2.51 -7.49 21.56
CA ILE A 9 -2.15 -6.34 20.72
C ILE A 9 -3.45 -5.84 20.11
N PRO A 10 -3.90 -4.62 20.47
CA PRO A 10 -5.20 -4.16 20.02
C PRO A 10 -5.09 -3.92 18.50
N LYS A 11 -6.04 -4.46 17.74
CA LYS A 11 -6.03 -4.42 16.27
C LYS A 11 -7.12 -3.47 15.79
N ARG A 12 -6.79 -2.51 14.92
CA ARG A 12 -7.79 -1.69 14.24
C ARG A 12 -8.17 -2.32 12.91
N ARG A 13 -9.46 -2.19 12.58
CA ARG A 13 -9.99 -2.56 11.27
C ARG A 13 -9.88 -1.34 10.37
N LYS A 14 -9.09 -1.45 9.31
CA LYS A 14 -8.98 -0.41 8.30
C LYS A 14 -9.75 -0.84 7.04
N PRO A 15 -10.79 -0.11 6.62
CA PRO A 15 -11.52 -0.45 5.41
C PRO A 15 -10.59 -0.33 4.21
N VAL A 16 -10.56 -1.38 3.40
CA VAL A 16 -9.70 -1.46 2.21
C VAL A 16 -10.48 -2.01 1.02
N LYS A 17 -10.07 -1.58 -0.18
CA LYS A 17 -10.52 -2.12 -1.45
C LYS A 17 -9.36 -2.89 -2.07
N VAL A 18 -9.53 -4.18 -2.33
CA VAL A 18 -8.46 -5.02 -2.86
C VAL A 18 -8.88 -5.61 -4.20
N TRP A 19 -8.07 -5.41 -5.23
CA TRP A 19 -8.23 -6.10 -6.51
C TRP A 19 -7.35 -7.34 -6.50
N VAL A 20 -7.97 -8.51 -6.64
CA VAL A 20 -7.30 -9.81 -6.65
C VAL A 20 -7.52 -10.44 -8.02
N HIS A 21 -6.46 -10.95 -8.64
CA HIS A 21 -6.56 -11.72 -9.88
C HIS A 21 -6.67 -13.22 -9.55
N PRO A 22 -7.65 -13.96 -10.11
CA PRO A 22 -8.69 -13.53 -11.05
C PRO A 22 -10.03 -13.09 -10.41
N ASP A 23 -10.17 -13.13 -9.08
CA ASP A 23 -11.44 -12.91 -8.35
C ASP A 23 -12.07 -11.50 -8.52
N GLY A 24 -11.31 -10.49 -8.93
CA GLY A 24 -11.76 -9.12 -9.11
C GLY A 24 -11.69 -8.27 -7.83
N LEU A 25 -12.62 -7.31 -7.70
CA LEU A 25 -12.66 -6.38 -6.57
C LEU A 25 -13.30 -7.03 -5.33
N VAL A 26 -12.54 -7.03 -4.24
CA VAL A 26 -12.96 -7.47 -2.91
C VAL A 26 -12.96 -6.28 -1.96
N LEU A 27 -14.11 -6.02 -1.33
CA LEU A 27 -14.28 -5.02 -0.28
C LEU A 27 -14.17 -5.70 1.09
N GLY A 28 -13.35 -5.14 1.97
CA GLY A 28 -13.15 -5.71 3.28
C GLY A 28 -12.47 -4.77 4.26
N SER A 29 -12.06 -5.31 5.39
CA SER A 29 -11.27 -4.61 6.39
C SER A 29 -10.00 -5.39 6.70
N LEU A 30 -8.86 -4.71 6.61
CA LEU A 30 -7.57 -5.24 7.02
C LEU A 30 -7.42 -5.05 8.52
N PHE A 31 -6.90 -6.06 9.22
CA PHE A 31 -6.53 -5.92 10.63
C PHE A 31 -5.10 -5.39 10.69
N VAL A 32 -4.96 -4.14 11.12
CA VAL A 32 -3.67 -3.52 11.38
C VAL A 32 -3.40 -3.52 12.88
N HIS A 33 -2.16 -3.85 13.26
CA HIS A 33 -1.73 -3.77 14.65
C HIS A 33 -1.60 -2.30 15.10
N LEU A 34 -2.04 -1.97 16.32
CA LEU A 34 -1.89 -0.61 16.88
C LEU A 34 -0.46 -0.21 17.23
N GLN A 35 0.48 -1.16 17.17
CA GLN A 35 1.92 -0.93 17.30
C GLN A 35 2.61 -1.62 16.13
N SER A 36 3.15 -0.82 15.21
CA SER A 36 4.03 -1.27 14.14
C SER A 36 5.35 -1.78 14.73
N ALA A 37 5.91 -2.84 14.14
CA ALA A 37 7.22 -3.36 14.51
C ALA A 37 8.36 -2.49 13.95
N HIS A 38 8.09 -1.69 12.91
CA HIS A 38 9.12 -0.94 12.17
C HIS A 38 9.07 0.57 12.45
N ARG A 39 7.93 1.10 12.91
CA ARG A 39 7.75 2.53 13.21
C ARG A 39 6.97 2.76 14.51
N PRO A 40 7.16 3.91 15.18
CA PRO A 40 6.25 4.34 16.23
C PRO A 40 4.89 4.70 15.60
N GLY A 41 3.85 3.91 15.87
CA GLY A 41 2.50 4.16 15.34
C GLY A 41 1.74 2.88 15.00
N GLU A 42 0.62 3.02 14.31
CA GLU A 42 -0.17 1.90 13.81
C GLU A 42 0.56 1.24 12.61
N GLU A 43 0.46 -0.08 12.50
CA GLU A 43 0.96 -0.84 11.36
C GLU A 43 0.25 -0.38 10.07
N GLU A 44 1.02 0.06 9.08
CA GLU A 44 0.42 0.50 7.82
C GLU A 44 0.04 -0.70 6.95
N PRO A 45 -1.01 -0.61 6.10
CA PRO A 45 -1.30 -1.64 5.10
C PRO A 45 -0.08 -1.98 4.23
N ALA A 46 0.80 -1.00 3.99
CA ALA A 46 2.05 -1.20 3.25
C ALA A 46 2.99 -2.21 3.93
N GLU A 47 3.06 -2.22 5.27
CA GLU A 47 3.85 -3.17 6.04
C GLU A 47 3.25 -4.57 5.96
N VAL A 48 1.93 -4.70 6.10
CA VAL A 48 1.25 -5.99 6.00
C VAL A 48 1.45 -6.62 4.62
N LEU A 49 1.38 -5.83 3.54
CA LEU A 49 1.52 -6.32 2.18
C LEU A 49 2.98 -6.57 1.78
N ASN A 50 3.92 -5.71 2.22
CA ASN A 50 5.34 -5.90 1.93
C ASN A 50 6.05 -6.84 2.92
N GLY A 51 5.40 -7.22 4.02
CA GLY A 51 5.93 -8.17 4.99
C GLY A 51 6.25 -9.54 4.36
N PRO A 52 7.12 -10.34 5.00
CA PRO A 52 7.69 -11.56 4.41
C PRO A 52 6.64 -12.64 4.11
N GLU A 53 5.55 -12.68 4.87
CA GLU A 53 4.50 -13.70 4.73
C GLU A 53 3.87 -13.66 3.33
N PRO A 54 3.54 -14.81 2.71
CA PRO A 54 2.93 -14.84 1.38
C PRO A 54 1.42 -14.54 1.37
N PHE A 55 0.74 -14.70 2.51
CA PHE A 55 -0.70 -14.45 2.64
C PHE A 55 -0.98 -13.35 3.66
N PHE A 56 -2.10 -12.65 3.50
CA PHE A 56 -2.64 -11.73 4.50
C PHE A 56 -4.12 -12.05 4.76
N VAL A 57 -4.62 -11.65 5.93
CA VAL A 57 -6.00 -11.92 6.37
C VAL A 57 -6.83 -10.65 6.25
N MET A 58 -8.00 -10.78 5.62
CA MET A 58 -8.97 -9.69 5.49
C MET A 58 -10.37 -10.16 5.90
N GLU A 59 -11.09 -9.33 6.64
CA GLU A 59 -12.50 -9.52 6.96
C GLU A 59 -13.35 -9.05 5.77
N CYS A 60 -14.11 -9.95 5.14
CA CYS A 60 -14.90 -9.69 3.94
C CYS A 60 -16.40 -9.87 4.20
N GLY A 61 -17.21 -9.05 3.53
CA GLY A 61 -18.67 -9.19 3.49
C GLY A 61 -19.41 -8.90 4.82
N SER A 62 -20.74 -8.93 4.76
CA SER A 62 -21.61 -8.63 5.92
C SER A 62 -21.51 -9.67 7.05
N ALA A 63 -21.09 -10.90 6.72
CA ALA A 63 -20.91 -11.99 7.68
C ALA A 63 -19.55 -11.93 8.43
N ARG A 64 -18.70 -10.93 8.14
CA ARG A 64 -17.36 -10.79 8.74
C ARG A 64 -16.50 -12.04 8.57
N GLU A 65 -16.54 -12.64 7.38
CA GLU A 65 -15.75 -13.82 7.07
C GLU A 65 -14.27 -13.44 6.95
N LEU A 66 -13.40 -14.13 7.70
CA LEU A 66 -11.96 -14.00 7.55
C LEU A 66 -11.50 -14.81 6.35
N ARG A 67 -10.91 -14.13 5.35
CA ARG A 67 -10.36 -14.75 4.15
C ARG A 67 -8.87 -14.48 4.07
N PHE A 68 -8.12 -15.51 3.67
CA PHE A 68 -6.69 -15.43 3.44
C PHE A 68 -6.44 -15.19 1.96
N TYR A 69 -5.78 -14.09 1.62
CA TYR A 69 -5.46 -13.73 0.23
C TYR A 69 -3.96 -13.86 -0.01
N ASN A 70 -3.60 -14.47 -1.14
CA ASN A 70 -2.21 -14.54 -1.59
C ASN A 70 -1.79 -13.16 -2.12
N LYS A 71 -0.69 -12.61 -1.59
CA LYS A 71 -0.14 -11.33 -2.02
C LYS A 71 0.26 -11.33 -3.50
N HIS A 72 0.68 -12.47 -4.06
CA HIS A 72 0.99 -12.59 -5.49
C HIS A 72 -0.24 -12.46 -6.39
N SER A 73 -1.43 -12.75 -5.85
CA SER A 73 -2.69 -12.59 -6.56
C SER A 73 -3.26 -11.18 -6.40
N VAL A 74 -2.74 -10.35 -5.49
CA VAL A 74 -3.20 -8.97 -5.34
C VAL A 74 -2.62 -8.13 -6.47
N VAL A 75 -3.51 -7.47 -7.22
CA VAL A 75 -3.17 -6.48 -8.24
C VAL A 75 -2.88 -5.13 -7.57
N ARG A 76 -3.83 -4.67 -6.75
CA ARG A 76 -3.71 -3.42 -5.99
C ARG A 76 -4.61 -3.43 -4.75
N MET A 77 -4.26 -2.62 -3.76
CA MET A 77 -5.07 -2.34 -2.57
C MET A 77 -5.18 -0.83 -2.39
N GLU A 78 -6.40 -0.31 -2.26
CA GLU A 78 -6.66 1.09 -1.93
C GLU A 78 -7.15 1.22 -0.49
N TYR A 79 -6.70 2.27 0.19
CA TYR A 79 -7.08 2.56 1.57
C TYR A 79 -7.02 4.06 1.85
N THR A 80 -7.81 4.48 2.84
CA THR A 80 -7.83 5.87 3.32
C THR A 80 -6.65 6.12 4.25
N LEU A 81 -5.96 7.23 4.06
CA LEU A 81 -4.88 7.70 4.93
C LEU A 81 -5.49 8.35 6.17
N ASP A 82 -5.03 7.94 7.35
CA ASP A 82 -5.44 8.56 8.63
C ASP A 82 -4.44 9.64 9.06
N GLU A 83 -3.20 9.57 8.57
CA GLU A 83 -2.15 10.55 8.84
C GLU A 83 -2.08 11.60 7.71
N GLY A 84 -1.83 12.85 8.11
CA GLY A 84 -1.67 13.99 7.21
C GLY A 84 -0.44 13.88 6.31
N PRO A 85 -0.22 14.87 5.42
CA PRO A 85 0.89 14.83 4.46
C PRO A 85 2.23 14.64 5.19
N PRO A 86 3.17 13.86 4.60
CA PRO A 86 4.47 13.65 5.20
C PRO A 86 5.18 14.99 5.38
N GLY A 87 6.02 15.09 6.42
CA GLY A 87 6.77 16.31 6.71
C GLY A 87 7.64 16.79 5.53
N ASP A 88 8.07 18.05 5.59
CA ASP A 88 8.72 18.85 4.52
C ASP A 88 9.93 18.21 3.78
N TYR A 89 10.40 17.03 4.20
CA TYR A 89 11.55 16.32 3.63
C TYR A 89 11.19 15.21 2.64
N ALA A 90 9.90 15.04 2.29
CA ALA A 90 9.48 14.04 1.31
C ALA A 90 9.69 14.54 -0.13
N VAL A 91 10.28 13.70 -0.98
CA VAL A 91 10.32 13.90 -2.43
C VAL A 91 9.00 13.41 -3.01
N TYR A 92 8.37 14.25 -3.82
CA TYR A 92 7.12 13.96 -4.52
C TYR A 92 7.44 13.60 -5.96
N LEU A 93 7.28 12.32 -6.32
CA LEU A 93 7.51 11.80 -7.67
C LEU A 93 6.16 11.49 -8.32
N PRO A 94 5.61 12.40 -9.13
CA PRO A 94 4.38 12.14 -9.85
C PRO A 94 4.60 11.02 -10.88
N ALA A 95 3.73 10.02 -10.84
CA ALA A 95 3.90 8.76 -11.54
C ALA A 95 2.57 8.24 -12.06
N ARG A 96 2.60 7.72 -13.29
CA ARG A 96 1.50 6.97 -13.89
C ARG A 96 1.91 5.51 -14.05
N LEU A 97 1.18 4.62 -13.37
CA LEU A 97 1.35 3.17 -13.41
C LEU A 97 0.35 2.58 -14.40
N HIS A 98 0.83 1.87 -15.41
CA HIS A 98 0.03 1.09 -16.35
C HIS A 98 -0.02 -0.37 -15.89
N LEU A 99 -1.21 -0.90 -15.67
CA LEU A 99 -1.41 -2.25 -15.14
C LEU A 99 -1.73 -3.27 -16.25
N MET A 100 -1.53 -4.57 -15.95
CA MET A 100 -1.80 -5.68 -16.86
C MET A 100 -3.28 -5.82 -17.23
N ASP A 101 -4.20 -5.33 -16.39
CA ASP A 101 -5.64 -5.31 -16.68
C ASP A 101 -6.04 -4.16 -17.62
N GLY A 102 -5.08 -3.36 -18.09
CA GLY A 102 -5.29 -2.20 -18.95
C GLY A 102 -5.68 -0.93 -18.19
N SER A 103 -5.81 -1.00 -16.86
CA SER A 103 -6.08 0.19 -16.05
C SER A 103 -4.82 1.03 -15.85
N ASN A 104 -5.02 2.34 -15.66
CA ASN A 104 -3.96 3.29 -15.36
C ASN A 104 -4.23 3.90 -13.98
N LEU A 105 -3.22 3.91 -13.11
CA LEU A 105 -3.27 4.66 -11.86
C LEU A 105 -2.31 5.84 -11.96
N GLU A 106 -2.84 7.02 -11.67
CA GLU A 106 -2.08 8.26 -11.58
C GLU A 106 -2.01 8.66 -10.11
N GLY A 107 -0.84 9.08 -9.67
CA GLY A 107 -0.67 9.56 -8.31
C GLY A 107 0.77 10.00 -8.07
N VAL A 108 1.09 10.17 -6.80
CA VAL A 108 2.40 10.66 -6.38
C VAL A 108 3.05 9.63 -5.49
N ILE A 109 4.28 9.23 -5.81
CA ILE A 109 5.10 8.44 -4.90
C ILE A 109 5.76 9.43 -3.94
N ARG A 110 5.55 9.27 -2.64
CA ARG A 110 6.12 10.12 -1.59
C ARG A 110 7.18 9.32 -0.85
N GLU A 111 8.44 9.71 -0.96
CA GLU A 111 9.55 9.01 -0.31
C GLU A 111 10.56 9.97 0.31
N MET A 112 11.14 9.58 1.44
CA MET A 112 12.24 10.29 2.07
C MET A 112 13.57 9.85 1.42
N LEU A 113 13.79 10.27 0.17
CA LEU A 113 15.01 9.96 -0.58
C LEU A 113 15.95 11.16 -0.61
N ASP A 114 17.25 10.88 -0.70
CA ASP A 114 18.25 11.88 -1.06
C ASP A 114 17.91 12.42 -2.46
N PRO A 115 17.64 13.73 -2.60
CA PRO A 115 17.20 14.33 -3.87
C PRO A 115 18.20 14.14 -5.01
N GLN A 116 19.47 13.81 -4.74
CA GLN A 116 20.49 13.56 -5.78
C GLN A 116 20.44 12.16 -6.39
N LYS A 117 19.68 11.21 -5.81
CA LYS A 117 19.54 9.82 -6.28
C LYS A 117 18.09 9.42 -6.60
N ALA A 118 17.16 10.36 -6.54
CA ALA A 118 15.73 10.12 -6.65
C ALA A 118 15.26 9.98 -8.11
N ARG A 119 15.54 8.85 -8.75
CA ARG A 119 14.88 8.48 -10.01
C ARG A 119 13.74 7.53 -9.72
N LEU A 120 12.61 7.75 -10.38
CA LEU A 120 11.47 6.84 -10.35
C LEU A 120 11.87 5.40 -10.72
N PHE A 121 12.85 5.25 -11.60
CA PHE A 121 13.43 3.95 -11.96
C PHE A 121 14.10 3.23 -10.76
N ASP A 122 14.87 3.95 -9.94
CA ASP A 122 15.56 3.34 -8.79
C ASP A 122 14.52 2.86 -7.77
N TYR A 123 13.46 3.63 -7.54
CA TYR A 123 12.37 3.26 -6.62
C TYR A 123 11.59 2.01 -7.05
N ILE A 124 11.19 1.94 -8.33
CA ILE A 124 10.48 0.77 -8.85
C ILE A 124 11.35 -0.49 -8.73
N ASN A 125 12.67 -0.34 -8.87
CA ASN A 125 13.62 -1.44 -8.75
C ASN A 125 14.07 -1.77 -7.32
N ILE A 126 13.59 -1.09 -6.27
CA ILE A 126 13.86 -1.50 -4.88
C ILE A 126 13.22 -2.88 -4.64
N HIS A 127 14.02 -3.94 -4.65
CA HIS A 127 13.56 -5.33 -4.63
C HIS A 127 12.94 -5.77 -3.30
N GLU A 128 13.16 -5.02 -2.21
CA GLU A 128 12.64 -5.36 -0.88
C GLU A 128 11.12 -5.21 -0.76
N HIS A 129 10.49 -4.40 -1.62
CA HIS A 129 9.06 -4.16 -1.60
C HIS A 129 8.37 -4.74 -2.83
N ARG A 130 7.41 -5.67 -2.60
CA ARG A 130 6.54 -6.26 -3.62
C ARG A 130 5.50 -5.28 -4.13
N PHE A 131 5.04 -4.38 -3.26
CA PHE A 131 4.03 -3.39 -3.53
C PHE A 131 4.62 -1.99 -3.50
N VAL A 132 4.32 -1.22 -4.53
CA VAL A 132 4.61 0.22 -4.62
C VAL A 132 3.46 0.99 -4.00
N ARG A 133 3.77 1.94 -3.12
CA ARG A 133 2.78 2.87 -2.57
C ARG A 133 2.66 4.09 -3.47
N LEU A 134 1.46 4.33 -3.97
CA LEU A 134 1.09 5.48 -4.80
C LEU A 134 0.00 6.27 -4.08
N PHE A 135 0.23 7.56 -3.83
CA PHE A 135 -0.76 8.44 -3.22
C PHE A 135 -1.67 8.98 -4.32
N LEU A 136 -2.94 8.57 -4.32
CA LEU A 136 -3.93 9.00 -5.31
C LEU A 136 -4.48 10.39 -4.97
N SER A 137 -4.55 10.71 -3.67
CA SER A 137 -4.96 12.01 -3.15
C SER A 137 -4.32 12.26 -1.78
N GLU A 138 -4.66 13.37 -1.13
CA GLU A 138 -4.23 13.65 0.25
C GLU A 138 -4.81 12.68 1.28
N THR A 139 -5.91 11.99 0.94
CA THR A 139 -6.63 11.11 1.86
C THR A 139 -6.68 9.66 1.37
N GLU A 140 -6.18 9.35 0.18
CA GLU A 140 -6.22 7.99 -0.39
C GLU A 140 -4.87 7.57 -0.94
N ALA A 141 -4.49 6.32 -0.61
CA ALA A 141 -3.31 5.67 -1.15
C ALA A 141 -3.66 4.31 -1.75
N ALA A 142 -2.91 3.94 -2.77
CA ALA A 142 -2.93 2.64 -3.43
C ALA A 142 -1.59 1.93 -3.26
N LEU A 143 -1.64 0.66 -2.88
CA LEU A 143 -0.53 -0.28 -2.92
C LEU A 143 -0.68 -1.14 -4.15
N VAL A 144 0.21 -0.97 -5.13
CA VAL A 144 0.15 -1.64 -6.41
C VAL A 144 1.24 -2.70 -6.47
N ASN A 145 0.88 -3.93 -6.80
CA ASN A 145 1.85 -5.01 -6.92
C ASN A 145 2.71 -4.82 -8.17
N LYS A 146 4.03 -4.79 -7.99
CA LYS A 146 5.00 -4.61 -9.08
C LYS A 146 4.85 -5.65 -10.19
N ALA A 147 4.44 -6.87 -9.85
CA ALA A 147 4.22 -7.94 -10.83
C ALA A 147 3.11 -7.62 -11.83
N TYR A 148 2.16 -6.74 -11.49
CA TYR A 148 1.05 -6.32 -12.36
C TYR A 148 1.30 -5.00 -13.07
N ILE A 149 2.43 -4.34 -12.81
CA ILE A 149 2.80 -3.10 -13.49
C ILE A 149 3.50 -3.45 -14.81
N VAL A 150 2.88 -3.07 -15.93
CA VAL A 150 3.44 -3.24 -17.27
C VAL A 150 4.44 -2.13 -17.58
N ARG A 151 4.10 -0.90 -17.21
CA ARG A 151 4.92 0.28 -17.50
C ARG A 151 4.69 1.34 -16.44
N VAL A 152 5.77 2.07 -16.11
CA VAL A 152 5.68 3.30 -15.32
C VAL A 152 6.17 4.46 -16.18
N THR A 153 5.41 5.55 -16.16
CA THR A 153 5.82 6.80 -16.79
C THR A 153 5.87 7.90 -15.73
N PRO A 154 6.93 8.71 -15.66
CA PRO A 154 6.89 9.93 -14.87
C PRO A 154 5.79 10.83 -15.42
N ASP A 155 4.98 11.42 -14.54
CA ASP A 155 4.06 12.47 -14.93
C ASP A 155 4.84 13.79 -14.81
N GLU A 156 5.59 14.12 -15.87
CA GLU A 156 6.38 15.34 -15.91
C GLU A 156 5.42 16.53 -15.81
N PRO A 157 5.54 17.40 -14.79
CA PRO A 157 4.66 18.55 -14.70
C PRO A 157 4.85 19.36 -15.98
N ALA A 158 3.74 19.58 -16.71
CA ALA A 158 3.76 20.36 -17.94
C ALA A 158 4.59 21.63 -17.74
N PRO A 159 5.48 21.99 -18.68
CA PRO A 159 6.30 23.19 -18.54
C PRO A 159 5.35 24.38 -18.29
N ARG A 160 5.55 25.06 -17.16
CA ARG A 160 4.94 26.37 -16.92
C ARG A 160 5.56 27.32 -17.93
N ASP A 161 4.76 27.75 -18.90
CA ASP A 161 5.04 28.88 -19.80
C ASP A 161 5.14 30.19 -18.99
#